data_AF-A0A7S6UHJ0-F1
#
_entry.id   AF-A0A7S6UHJ0-F1
#
_cell.length_a   1.000
_cell.length_b   1.000
_cell.length_c   1.000
_cell.angle_alpha   90.00
_cell.angle_beta   90.00
_cell.angle_gamma   90.00
#
_symmetry.space_group_name_H-M   'P 1'
#
loop_
_entity.id
_entity.type
_entity.pdbx_description
1 polymer ?
#
loop_
_entity_poly.entity_id
_entity_poly.type
_entity_poly.pdbx_seq_one_letter_code
_entity_poly.pdbx_strand_id
1 'polypeptide(L)'
;MSESPPVDTDRPADAREDDSAALADFIAKWRNRWPEWNIAEVFVAADQRVMALAWATLQQELVDAGWGGSDPIPGRAKLGWWQEELSGWRRGARRHPIATVLQPIDAPWQSLADVLPILAATRERPDSVASAFDTLAPLATAFAGIDATLFRAPPAPGDQRLVAANLLHARMLHEGDQAVPLDMLARAGDGDPLATWTAELYRQWPEQRAASRVRRLWAALAQRRLAAGAATAPVPAARTLWVAWRSARD
;
A
#
# COMPACT_ATOMS: atom_id res chain seq x y z
N MET A 1 20.42 45.22 15.80
CA MET A 1 18.95 44.97 15.85
C MET A 1 18.63 44.01 14.72
N SER A 2 18.62 42.71 15.01
CA SER A 2 18.13 41.68 14.08
C SER A 2 16.71 41.33 14.51
N GLU A 3 15.73 41.67 13.69
CA GLU A 3 14.36 41.15 13.83
C GLU A 3 14.33 39.70 13.33
N SER A 4 13.93 38.80 14.23
CA SER A 4 13.57 37.42 13.88
C SER A 4 12.23 37.40 13.13
N PRO A 5 12.05 36.50 12.14
CA PRO A 5 10.77 36.37 11.44
C PRO A 5 9.69 35.82 12.39
N PRO A 6 8.41 36.18 12.18
CA PRO A 6 7.32 35.81 13.07
C PRO A 6 7.06 34.29 12.98
N VAL A 7 7.02 33.65 14.14
CA VAL A 7 6.53 32.28 14.30
C VAL A 7 5.02 32.32 14.06
N ASP A 8 4.58 31.74 12.95
CA ASP A 8 3.17 31.50 12.65
C ASP A 8 2.58 30.55 13.70
N THR A 9 1.98 31.15 14.73
CA THR A 9 1.40 30.48 15.91
C THR A 9 -0.11 30.28 15.78
N ASP A 10 -0.74 30.67 14.67
CA ASP A 10 -2.18 30.94 14.63
C ASP A 10 -3.03 29.87 13.91
N ARG A 11 -2.50 28.66 13.70
CA ARG A 11 -3.39 27.53 13.38
C ARG A 11 -4.09 27.09 14.68
N PRO A 12 -5.42 27.19 14.80
CA PRO A 12 -6.14 26.85 16.04
C PRO A 12 -5.91 25.39 16.44
N ALA A 13 -5.78 25.14 17.75
CA ALA A 13 -5.58 23.80 18.31
C ALA A 13 -6.69 22.82 17.87
N ASP A 14 -7.93 23.33 17.75
CA ASP A 14 -9.13 22.62 17.33
C ASP A 14 -8.96 21.93 15.96
N ALA A 15 -8.40 22.64 14.97
CA ALA A 15 -8.16 22.10 13.64
C ALA A 15 -7.06 21.02 13.60
N ARG A 16 -6.10 21.06 14.54
CA ARG A 16 -5.06 20.01 14.66
C ARG A 16 -5.63 18.76 15.33
N GLU A 17 -6.55 18.93 16.29
CA GLU A 17 -7.25 17.84 16.95
C GLU A 17 -8.20 17.14 15.97
N ASP A 18 -8.94 17.91 15.15
CA ASP A 18 -9.78 17.38 14.07
C ASP A 18 -8.98 16.61 13.00
N ASP A 19 -7.85 17.17 12.53
CA ASP A 19 -6.96 16.48 11.58
C ASP A 19 -6.44 15.15 12.16
N SER A 20 -6.14 15.13 13.47
CA SER A 20 -5.62 13.95 14.16
C SER A 20 -6.70 12.88 14.34
N ALA A 21 -7.92 13.28 14.72
CA ALA A 21 -9.08 12.40 14.83
C ALA A 21 -9.45 11.81 13.47
N ALA A 22 -9.51 12.64 12.43
CA ALA A 22 -9.80 12.18 11.08
C ALA A 22 -8.74 11.20 10.56
N LEU A 23 -7.44 11.46 10.80
CA LEU A 23 -6.38 10.52 10.46
C LEU A 23 -6.54 9.18 11.20
N ALA A 24 -6.90 9.20 12.49
CA ALA A 24 -7.11 8.00 13.28
C ALA A 24 -8.22 7.11 12.70
N ASP A 25 -9.31 7.68 12.18
CA ASP A 25 -10.39 6.92 11.54
C ASP A 25 -9.93 6.18 10.29
N PHE A 26 -9.11 6.81 9.44
CA PHE A 26 -8.54 6.14 8.27
C PHE A 26 -7.56 5.02 8.66
N ILE A 27 -6.72 5.26 9.68
CA ILE A 27 -5.82 4.24 10.22
C ILE A 27 -6.60 3.07 10.82
N ALA A 28 -7.72 3.33 11.50
CA ALA A 28 -8.57 2.28 12.06
C ALA A 28 -9.15 1.38 10.95
N LYS A 29 -9.63 1.96 9.85
CA LYS A 29 -10.08 1.19 8.67
C LYS A 29 -8.97 0.31 8.11
N TRP A 30 -7.74 0.83 8.01
CA TRP A 30 -6.59 0.05 7.55
C TRP A 30 -6.25 -1.10 8.52
N ARG A 31 -6.20 -0.83 9.84
CA ARG A 31 -5.96 -1.85 10.88
C ARG A 31 -7.01 -2.96 10.89
N ASN A 32 -8.27 -2.65 10.59
CA ASN A 32 -9.32 -3.67 10.47
C ASN A 32 -9.06 -4.64 9.30
N ARG A 33 -8.44 -4.18 8.21
CA ARG A 33 -8.05 -5.03 7.07
C ARG A 33 -6.74 -5.79 7.31
N TRP A 34 -5.89 -5.26 8.19
CA TRP A 34 -4.59 -5.82 8.60
C TRP A 34 -4.50 -6.01 10.12
N PRO A 35 -5.37 -6.84 10.73
CA PRO A 35 -5.36 -7.03 12.18
C PRO A 35 -4.04 -7.61 12.71
N GLU A 36 -3.28 -8.31 11.87
CA GLU A 36 -1.92 -8.78 12.17
C GLU A 36 -0.96 -7.65 12.52
N TRP A 37 -1.20 -6.44 12.00
CA TRP A 37 -0.32 -5.30 12.24
C TRP A 37 -0.30 -4.88 13.71
N ASN A 38 -1.39 -5.11 14.46
CA ASN A 38 -1.40 -4.87 15.91
C ASN A 38 -0.32 -5.67 16.67
N ILE A 39 0.16 -6.77 16.07
CA ILE A 39 1.27 -7.57 16.59
C ILE A 39 2.57 -7.20 15.88
N ALA A 40 2.56 -7.06 14.55
CA ALA A 40 3.78 -6.82 13.77
C ALA A 40 4.40 -5.42 14.00
N GLU A 41 3.59 -4.42 14.35
CA GLU A 41 4.01 -3.03 14.57
C GLU A 41 5.10 -2.90 15.65
N VAL A 42 5.15 -3.81 16.63
CA VAL A 42 6.16 -3.77 17.70
C VAL A 42 7.59 -3.90 17.15
N PHE A 43 7.75 -4.50 15.97
CA PHE A 43 9.04 -4.67 15.30
C PHE A 43 9.45 -3.46 14.43
N VAL A 44 8.53 -2.52 14.20
CA VAL A 44 8.82 -1.23 13.55
C VAL A 44 9.43 -0.28 14.59
N ALA A 45 10.46 0.47 14.18
CA ALA A 45 11.08 1.49 15.02
C ALA A 45 10.02 2.52 15.47
N ALA A 46 10.04 2.92 16.74
CA ALA A 46 8.95 3.69 17.34
C ALA A 46 8.67 5.02 16.61
N ASP A 47 9.73 5.69 16.15
CA ASP A 47 9.70 6.91 15.35
C ASP A 47 9.15 6.72 13.93
N GLN A 48 9.10 5.49 13.43
CA GLN A 48 8.59 5.15 12.11
C GLN A 48 7.13 4.65 12.11
N ARG A 49 6.54 4.35 13.27
CA ARG A 49 5.22 3.68 13.35
C ARG A 49 4.08 4.50 12.74
N VAL A 50 3.97 5.77 13.12
CA VAL A 50 2.94 6.68 12.60
C VAL A 50 3.11 6.89 11.09
N MET A 51 4.36 7.08 10.64
CA MET A 51 4.71 7.19 9.22
C MET A 51 4.31 5.93 8.44
N ALA A 52 4.61 4.75 8.98
CA ALA A 52 4.26 3.47 8.37
C ALA A 52 2.75 3.30 8.22
N LEU A 53 1.97 3.62 9.26
CA LEU A 53 0.51 3.55 9.21
C LEU A 53 -0.09 4.55 8.22
N ALA A 54 0.37 5.81 8.24
CA ALA A 54 -0.10 6.82 7.29
C ALA A 54 0.19 6.42 5.84
N TRP A 55 1.38 5.87 5.59
CA TRP A 55 1.76 5.38 4.26
C TRP A 55 0.97 4.14 3.82
N ALA A 56 0.73 3.19 4.72
CA ALA A 56 -0.10 2.03 4.41
C ALA A 56 -1.55 2.43 4.11
N THR A 57 -2.05 3.41 4.86
CA THR A 57 -3.39 3.97 4.69
C THR A 57 -3.51 4.71 3.36
N LEU A 58 -2.51 5.49 2.95
CA LEU A 58 -2.49 6.11 1.61
C LEU A 58 -2.54 5.04 0.51
N GLN A 59 -1.66 4.04 0.57
CA GLN A 59 -1.67 2.95 -0.42
C GLN A 59 -3.03 2.27 -0.48
N GLN A 60 -3.68 2.05 0.67
CA GLN A 60 -5.03 1.49 0.73
C GLN A 60 -6.07 2.41 0.10
N GLU A 61 -6.09 3.70 0.43
CA GLU A 61 -7.06 4.64 -0.14
C GLU A 61 -6.95 4.75 -1.67
N LEU A 62 -5.72 4.64 -2.21
CA LEU A 62 -5.47 4.63 -3.64
C LEU A 62 -6.03 3.36 -4.30
N VAL A 63 -5.75 2.18 -3.75
CA VAL A 63 -6.27 0.93 -4.31
C VAL A 63 -7.78 0.78 -4.09
N ASP A 64 -8.33 1.30 -2.99
CA ASP A 64 -9.78 1.36 -2.74
C ASP A 64 -10.47 2.25 -3.78
N ALA A 65 -9.83 3.36 -4.18
CA ALA A 65 -10.32 4.20 -5.27
C ALA A 65 -10.21 3.50 -6.64
N GLY A 66 -9.12 2.77 -6.88
CA GLY A 66 -8.87 2.07 -8.14
C GLY A 66 -9.78 0.87 -8.36
N TRP A 67 -9.99 0.04 -7.35
CA TRP A 67 -10.63 -1.29 -7.47
C TRP A 67 -11.96 -1.40 -6.72
N GLY A 68 -12.34 -0.41 -5.92
CA GLY A 68 -13.61 -0.41 -5.22
C GLY A 68 -14.83 -0.26 -6.14
N GLY A 69 -15.97 -0.81 -5.71
CA GLY A 69 -17.26 -0.70 -6.41
C GLY A 69 -17.34 -1.45 -7.74
N SER A 70 -18.54 -1.57 -8.30
CA SER A 70 -18.74 -2.15 -9.64
C SER A 70 -18.66 -1.11 -10.76
N ASP A 71 -19.07 0.13 -10.50
CA ASP A 71 -18.97 1.26 -11.43
C ASP A 71 -17.59 1.93 -11.30
N PRO A 72 -16.79 2.04 -12.38
CA PRO A 72 -15.49 2.69 -12.34
C PRO A 72 -15.54 4.23 -12.28
N ILE A 73 -16.67 4.89 -12.54
CA ILE A 73 -16.76 6.37 -12.59
C ILE A 73 -16.39 7.02 -11.24
N PRO A 74 -16.98 6.62 -10.10
CA PRO A 74 -16.62 7.22 -8.80
C PRO A 74 -15.15 7.00 -8.43
N GLY A 75 -14.62 5.81 -8.74
CA GLY A 75 -13.22 5.47 -8.51
C GLY A 75 -12.26 6.35 -9.31
N ARG A 76 -12.54 6.56 -10.60
CA ARG A 76 -11.75 7.47 -11.46
C ARG A 76 -11.76 8.90 -10.96
N ALA A 77 -12.93 9.42 -10.53
CA ALA A 77 -13.01 10.75 -9.95
C ALA A 77 -12.17 10.87 -8.67
N LYS A 78 -12.24 9.85 -7.78
CA LYS A 78 -11.43 9.82 -6.55
C LYS A 78 -9.92 9.71 -6.84
N LEU A 79 -9.51 8.94 -7.85
CA LEU A 79 -8.11 8.88 -8.29
C LEU A 79 -7.62 10.21 -8.87
N GLY A 80 -8.45 10.92 -9.63
CA GLY A 80 -8.13 12.27 -10.11
C GLY A 80 -7.94 13.26 -8.96
N TRP A 81 -8.81 13.21 -7.94
CA TRP A 81 -8.65 14.00 -6.72
C TRP A 81 -7.34 13.68 -5.99
N TRP A 82 -6.98 12.39 -5.86
CA TRP A 82 -5.70 11.97 -5.27
C TRP A 82 -4.49 12.44 -6.08
N GLN A 83 -4.57 12.42 -7.41
CA GLN A 83 -3.52 12.95 -8.27
C GLN A 83 -3.29 14.44 -8.00
N GLU A 84 -4.35 15.24 -7.94
CA GLU A 84 -4.24 16.66 -7.58
C GLU A 84 -3.68 16.88 -6.18
N GLU A 85 -4.11 16.07 -5.21
CA GLU A 85 -3.64 16.13 -3.82
C GLU A 85 -2.13 15.90 -3.74
N LEU A 86 -1.64 14.79 -4.32
CA LEU A 86 -0.21 14.46 -4.34
C LEU A 86 0.62 15.49 -5.10
N SER A 87 0.13 16.00 -6.24
CA SER A 87 0.79 17.09 -6.97
C SER A 87 0.77 18.42 -6.21
N GLY A 88 -0.16 18.61 -5.27
CA GLY A 88 -0.26 19.76 -4.38
C GLY A 88 0.76 19.76 -3.24
N TRP A 89 1.19 18.58 -2.79
CA TRP A 89 2.02 18.42 -1.59
C TRP A 89 3.35 19.17 -1.64
N ARG A 90 4.01 19.21 -2.81
CA ARG A 90 5.26 19.99 -2.99
C ARG A 90 5.08 21.51 -2.80
N ARG A 91 3.85 22.02 -2.95
CA ARG A 91 3.49 23.43 -2.79
C ARG A 91 2.87 23.72 -1.42
N GLY A 92 2.88 22.75 -0.50
CA GLY A 92 2.26 22.89 0.82
C GLY A 92 0.73 22.78 0.82
N ALA A 93 0.11 22.50 -0.33
CA ALA A 93 -1.33 22.27 -0.39
C ALA A 93 -1.63 20.88 0.19
N ARG A 94 -2.36 20.85 1.31
CA ARG A 94 -2.86 19.62 1.92
C ARG A 94 -4.36 19.75 2.18
N ARG A 95 -5.13 18.76 1.74
CA ARG A 95 -6.58 18.67 1.98
C ARG A 95 -6.97 17.37 2.66
N HIS A 96 -6.15 16.32 2.55
CA HIS A 96 -6.38 15.05 3.23
C HIS A 96 -5.70 14.99 4.61
N PRO A 97 -6.34 14.42 5.66
CA PRO A 97 -5.71 14.22 6.98
C PRO A 97 -4.39 13.42 6.95
N ILE A 98 -4.26 12.44 6.06
CA ILE A 98 -3.02 11.66 5.83
C ILE A 98 -1.82 12.56 5.50
N ALA A 99 -2.07 13.68 4.80
CA ALA A 99 -1.01 14.62 4.43
C ALA A 99 -0.35 15.25 5.66
N THR A 100 -1.03 15.34 6.81
CA THR A 100 -0.44 15.86 8.06
C THR A 100 0.83 15.10 8.48
N VAL A 101 0.94 13.82 8.12
CA VAL A 101 2.12 12.98 8.39
C VAL A 101 3.05 12.88 7.18
N LEU A 102 2.50 12.69 5.97
CA LEU A 102 3.31 12.34 4.80
C LEU A 102 3.84 13.56 4.03
N GLN A 103 3.04 14.62 3.88
CA GLN A 103 3.41 15.77 3.06
C GLN A 103 4.70 16.49 3.50
N PRO A 104 5.04 16.58 4.81
CA PRO A 104 6.30 17.18 5.23
C PRO A 104 7.57 16.44 4.77
N ILE A 105 7.46 15.20 4.30
CA ILE A 105 8.59 14.41 3.85
C ILE A 105 8.85 14.66 2.36
N ASP A 106 10.10 14.96 2.01
CA ASP A 106 10.54 15.14 0.62
C ASP A 106 10.70 13.78 -0.10
N ALA A 107 9.58 13.12 -0.36
CA ALA A 107 9.47 11.89 -1.14
C ALA A 107 9.00 12.18 -2.57
N PRO A 108 9.17 11.23 -3.52
CA PRO A 108 8.82 11.44 -4.93
C PRO A 108 7.29 11.38 -5.17
N TRP A 109 6.53 12.23 -4.48
CA TRP A 109 5.06 12.28 -4.54
C TRP A 109 4.53 12.59 -5.93
N GLN A 110 5.23 13.43 -6.70
CA GLN A 110 4.86 13.73 -8.08
C GLN A 110 4.94 12.49 -8.97
N SER A 111 6.00 11.68 -8.83
CA SER A 111 6.13 10.43 -9.57
C SER A 111 4.99 9.46 -9.27
N LEU A 112 4.48 9.45 -8.03
CA LEU A 112 3.27 8.69 -7.70
C LEU A 112 2.02 9.29 -8.37
N ALA A 113 1.83 10.61 -8.29
CA ALA A 113 0.71 11.31 -8.92
C ALA A 113 0.62 11.03 -10.44
N ASP A 114 1.77 11.00 -11.12
CA ASP A 114 1.87 10.78 -12.56
C ASP A 114 1.43 9.37 -12.98
N VAL A 115 1.65 8.37 -12.11
CA VAL A 115 1.32 6.96 -12.40
C VAL A 115 -0.03 6.51 -11.83
N LEU A 116 -0.72 7.33 -11.02
CA LEU A 116 -2.02 6.97 -10.45
C LEU A 116 -3.09 6.55 -11.47
N PRO A 117 -3.20 7.15 -12.68
CA PRO A 117 -4.19 6.72 -13.67
C PRO A 117 -4.08 5.23 -14.07
N ILE A 118 -2.91 4.61 -13.88
CA ILE A 118 -2.71 3.18 -14.14
C ILE A 118 -3.66 2.32 -13.30
N LEU A 119 -3.98 2.72 -12.05
CA LEU A 119 -4.90 1.95 -11.21
C LEU A 119 -6.29 1.80 -11.84
N ALA A 120 -6.79 2.83 -12.51
CA ALA A 120 -8.07 2.75 -13.22
C ALA A 120 -8.00 1.77 -14.41
N ALA A 121 -6.88 1.76 -15.14
CA ALA A 121 -6.65 0.83 -16.26
C ALA A 121 -6.52 -0.62 -15.76
N THR A 122 -5.97 -0.83 -14.56
CA THR A 122 -5.80 -2.18 -13.99
C THR A 122 -7.09 -2.85 -13.56
N ARG A 123 -8.26 -2.21 -13.66
CA ARG A 123 -9.55 -2.87 -13.43
C ARG A 123 -9.87 -3.91 -14.49
N GLU A 124 -9.30 -3.77 -15.67
CA GLU A 124 -9.40 -4.79 -16.70
C GLU A 124 -8.64 -6.04 -16.25
N ARG A 125 -9.22 -7.20 -16.57
CA ARG A 125 -8.63 -8.49 -16.24
C ARG A 125 -7.34 -8.66 -17.06
N PRO A 126 -6.21 -9.03 -16.43
CA PRO A 126 -4.97 -9.22 -17.16
C PRO A 126 -5.01 -10.52 -17.97
N ASP A 127 -4.33 -10.54 -19.12
CA ASP A 127 -4.29 -11.71 -20.00
C ASP A 127 -3.46 -12.86 -19.42
N SER A 128 -2.39 -12.52 -18.69
CA SER A 128 -1.45 -13.48 -18.14
C SER A 128 -0.89 -13.04 -16.80
N VAL A 129 -0.24 -13.98 -16.10
CA VAL A 129 0.54 -13.69 -14.90
C VAL A 129 1.59 -12.60 -15.16
N ALA A 130 2.31 -12.67 -16.29
CA ALA A 130 3.31 -11.67 -16.64
C ALA A 130 2.69 -10.28 -16.81
N SER A 131 1.62 -10.19 -17.61
CA SER A 131 0.87 -8.95 -17.83
C SER A 131 0.35 -8.34 -16.52
N ALA A 132 -0.15 -9.17 -15.59
CA ALA A 132 -0.64 -8.70 -14.30
C ALA A 132 0.44 -7.94 -13.50
N PHE A 133 1.69 -8.42 -13.54
CA PHE A 133 2.81 -7.73 -12.92
C PHE A 133 3.29 -6.53 -13.72
N ASP A 134 3.40 -6.66 -15.04
CA ASP A 134 3.93 -5.61 -15.92
C ASP A 134 3.04 -4.36 -15.91
N THR A 135 1.72 -4.52 -15.89
CA THR A 135 0.79 -3.39 -15.79
C THR A 135 0.93 -2.63 -14.47
N LEU A 136 1.27 -3.32 -13.37
CA LEU A 136 1.47 -2.69 -12.06
C LEU A 136 2.90 -2.20 -11.82
N ALA A 137 3.84 -2.52 -12.70
CA ALA A 137 5.25 -2.19 -12.54
C ALA A 137 5.53 -0.70 -12.29
N PRO A 138 4.93 0.27 -13.02
CA PRO A 138 5.23 1.68 -12.79
C PRO A 138 4.74 2.19 -11.42
N LEU A 139 3.55 1.75 -10.98
CA LEU A 139 3.03 2.07 -9.65
C LEU A 139 3.90 1.44 -8.56
N ALA A 140 4.30 0.19 -8.75
CA ALA A 140 5.17 -0.51 -7.82
C ALA A 140 6.55 0.16 -7.68
N THR A 141 7.10 0.70 -8.77
CA THR A 141 8.32 1.52 -8.76
C THR A 141 8.12 2.80 -7.95
N ALA A 142 7.02 3.52 -8.15
CA ALA A 142 6.74 4.74 -7.39
C ALA A 142 6.60 4.46 -5.88
N PHE A 143 5.87 3.40 -5.51
CA PHE A 143 5.73 2.96 -4.13
C PHE A 143 7.07 2.54 -3.49
N ALA A 144 7.90 1.78 -4.22
CA ALA A 144 9.22 1.37 -3.75
C ALA A 144 10.17 2.58 -3.56
N GLY A 145 10.11 3.58 -4.46
CA GLY A 145 10.87 4.82 -4.32
C GLY A 145 10.45 5.62 -3.09
N ILE A 146 9.15 5.70 -2.81
CA ILE A 146 8.62 6.34 -1.59
C ILE A 146 9.02 5.55 -0.35
N ASP A 147 8.95 4.22 -0.36
CA ASP A 147 9.41 3.38 0.76
C ASP A 147 10.87 3.68 1.14
N ALA A 148 11.75 3.79 0.14
CA ALA A 148 13.16 4.07 0.35
C ALA A 148 13.37 5.40 1.09
N THR A 149 12.64 6.45 0.68
CA THR A 149 12.68 7.77 1.35
C THR A 149 12.08 7.71 2.76
N LEU A 150 10.85 7.20 2.91
CA LEU A 150 10.13 7.23 4.18
C LEU A 150 10.84 6.43 5.27
N PHE A 151 11.46 5.32 4.91
CA PHE A 151 12.11 4.40 5.86
C PHE A 151 13.63 4.46 5.86
N ARG A 152 14.22 5.42 5.12
CA ARG A 152 15.67 5.66 5.04
C ARG A 152 16.43 4.38 4.69
N ALA A 153 15.89 3.61 3.75
CA ALA A 153 16.43 2.32 3.34
C ALA A 153 16.91 2.41 1.87
N PRO A 154 18.16 2.05 1.56
CA PRO A 154 18.64 2.03 0.18
C PRO A 154 17.79 1.06 -0.66
N PRO A 155 17.33 1.43 -1.87
CA PRO A 155 16.55 0.54 -2.71
C PRO A 155 17.25 -0.80 -2.92
N ALA A 156 16.53 -1.89 -2.71
CA ALA A 156 17.03 -3.25 -2.91
C ALA A 156 16.62 -3.79 -4.28
N PRO A 157 17.48 -4.62 -4.92
CA PRO A 157 17.08 -5.39 -6.09
C PRO A 157 15.83 -6.22 -5.77
N GLY A 158 14.73 -5.97 -6.48
CA GLY A 158 13.47 -6.69 -6.30
C GLY A 158 12.38 -5.96 -5.50
N ASP A 159 12.65 -4.79 -4.90
CA ASP A 159 11.63 -4.01 -4.17
C ASP A 159 10.39 -3.74 -5.04
N GLN A 160 10.59 -3.31 -6.29
CA GLN A 160 9.51 -3.12 -7.27
C GLN A 160 8.67 -4.40 -7.44
N ARG A 161 9.32 -5.55 -7.65
CA ARG A 161 8.63 -6.82 -7.89
C ARG A 161 7.84 -7.25 -6.65
N LEU A 162 8.40 -7.03 -5.46
CA LEU A 162 7.74 -7.35 -4.19
C LEU A 162 6.54 -6.45 -3.93
N VAL A 163 6.65 -5.16 -4.24
CA VAL A 163 5.52 -4.22 -4.16
C VAL A 163 4.43 -4.61 -5.16
N ALA A 164 4.79 -4.98 -6.39
CA ALA A 164 3.83 -5.47 -7.38
C ALA A 164 3.11 -6.75 -6.91
N ALA A 165 3.82 -7.69 -6.28
CA ALA A 165 3.21 -8.89 -5.70
C ALA A 165 2.23 -8.55 -4.55
N ASN A 166 2.57 -7.58 -3.69
CA ASN A 166 1.66 -7.08 -2.65
C ASN A 166 0.43 -6.38 -3.24
N LEU A 167 0.58 -5.62 -4.33
CA LEU A 167 -0.53 -4.98 -5.04
C LEU A 167 -1.47 -6.02 -5.65
N LEU A 168 -0.93 -7.09 -6.25
CA LEU A 168 -1.73 -8.20 -6.77
C LEU A 168 -2.47 -8.94 -5.65
N HIS A 169 -1.83 -9.15 -4.49
CA HIS A 169 -2.49 -9.69 -3.30
C HIS A 169 -3.63 -8.77 -2.84
N ALA A 170 -3.41 -7.46 -2.79
CA ALA A 170 -4.45 -6.49 -2.44
C ALA A 170 -5.60 -6.50 -3.46
N ARG A 171 -5.30 -6.59 -4.76
CA ARG A 171 -6.30 -6.65 -5.82
C ARG A 171 -7.24 -7.84 -5.66
N MET A 172 -6.73 -9.00 -5.28
CA MET A 172 -7.56 -10.18 -4.97
C MET A 172 -8.55 -9.94 -3.83
N LEU A 173 -8.19 -9.11 -2.83
CA LEU A 173 -9.10 -8.74 -1.73
C LEU A 173 -10.27 -7.88 -2.20
N HIS A 174 -10.09 -7.09 -3.27
CA HIS A 174 -11.09 -6.17 -3.80
C HIS A 174 -11.97 -6.80 -4.86
N GLU A 175 -11.35 -7.49 -5.82
CA GLU A 175 -11.98 -7.88 -7.07
C GLU A 175 -12.31 -9.38 -7.13
N GLY A 176 -11.83 -10.18 -6.17
CA GLY A 176 -12.05 -11.63 -6.14
C GLY A 176 -11.68 -12.29 -7.46
N ASP A 177 -12.63 -12.98 -8.08
CA ASP A 177 -12.45 -13.65 -9.37
C ASP A 177 -12.03 -12.72 -10.50
N GLN A 178 -12.38 -11.42 -10.47
CA GLN A 178 -11.97 -10.46 -11.49
C GLN A 178 -10.46 -10.13 -11.46
N ALA A 179 -9.80 -10.40 -10.33
CA ALA A 179 -8.34 -10.27 -10.22
C ALA A 179 -7.57 -11.43 -10.87
N VAL A 180 -8.24 -12.53 -11.24
CA VAL A 180 -7.59 -13.74 -11.78
C VAL A 180 -7.21 -13.53 -13.26
N PRO A 181 -5.93 -13.68 -13.64
CA PRO A 181 -5.54 -13.60 -15.06
C PRO A 181 -6.25 -14.64 -15.95
N LEU A 182 -6.43 -14.33 -17.24
CA LEU A 182 -7.13 -15.22 -18.19
C LEU A 182 -6.44 -16.58 -18.35
N ASP A 183 -5.11 -16.62 -18.39
CA ASP A 183 -4.34 -17.88 -18.44
C ASP A 183 -4.54 -18.75 -17.18
N MET A 184 -4.77 -18.13 -16.02
CA MET A 184 -5.06 -18.82 -14.77
C MET A 184 -6.49 -19.33 -14.72
N LEU A 185 -7.46 -18.59 -15.26
CA LEU A 185 -8.82 -19.10 -15.46
C LEU A 185 -8.80 -20.35 -16.35
N ALA A 186 -8.09 -20.29 -17.48
CA ALA A 186 -7.98 -21.42 -18.39
C ALA A 186 -7.30 -22.63 -17.72
N ARG A 187 -6.27 -22.38 -16.90
CA ARG A 187 -5.58 -23.44 -16.14
C ARG A 187 -6.45 -24.07 -15.06
N ALA A 188 -7.30 -23.29 -14.41
CA ALA A 188 -8.19 -23.79 -13.37
C ALA A 188 -9.24 -24.78 -13.93
N GLY A 189 -9.67 -24.58 -15.18
CA GLY A 189 -10.71 -25.41 -15.80
C GLY A 189 -11.99 -25.37 -14.97
N ASP A 190 -12.50 -26.54 -14.57
CA ASP A 190 -13.67 -26.67 -13.70
C ASP A 190 -13.35 -26.49 -12.19
N GLY A 191 -12.10 -26.19 -11.85
CA GLY A 191 -11.65 -25.94 -10.48
C GLY A 191 -11.88 -24.50 -9.99
N ASP A 192 -11.28 -24.15 -8.86
CA ASP A 192 -11.34 -22.80 -8.28
C ASP A 192 -10.24 -21.90 -8.89
N PRO A 193 -10.61 -20.87 -9.69
CA PRO A 193 -9.63 -19.97 -10.31
C PRO A 193 -8.91 -19.07 -9.33
N LEU A 194 -9.58 -18.65 -8.25
CA LEU A 194 -8.97 -17.80 -7.24
C LEU A 194 -7.96 -18.59 -6.41
N ALA A 195 -8.25 -19.85 -6.09
CA ALA A 195 -7.28 -20.74 -5.45
C ALA A 195 -6.06 -21.01 -6.36
N THR A 196 -6.30 -21.24 -7.66
CA THR A 196 -5.24 -21.44 -8.66
C THR A 196 -4.35 -20.20 -8.75
N TRP A 197 -4.95 -19.01 -8.78
CA TRP A 197 -4.22 -17.75 -8.78
C TRP A 197 -3.48 -17.49 -7.46
N THR A 198 -4.08 -17.81 -6.32
CA THR A 198 -3.44 -17.71 -4.99
C THR A 198 -2.15 -18.54 -4.94
N ALA A 199 -2.21 -19.78 -5.41
CA ALA A 199 -1.07 -20.69 -5.45
C ALA A 199 0.02 -20.21 -6.42
N GLU A 200 -0.37 -19.71 -7.60
CA GLU A 200 0.57 -19.16 -8.58
C GLU A 200 1.24 -17.88 -8.06
N LEU A 201 0.48 -16.95 -7.46
CA LEU A 201 1.05 -15.72 -6.90
C LEU A 201 2.01 -16.03 -5.73
N TYR A 202 1.70 -17.04 -4.91
CA TYR A 202 2.62 -17.54 -3.88
C TYR A 202 3.92 -18.09 -4.49
N ARG A 203 3.81 -18.87 -5.58
CA ARG A 203 4.97 -19.41 -6.32
C ARG A 203 5.82 -18.31 -6.96
N GLN A 204 5.19 -17.24 -7.42
CA GLN A 204 5.83 -16.07 -8.02
C GLN A 204 6.32 -15.05 -6.99
N TRP A 205 6.10 -15.31 -5.69
CA TRP A 205 6.44 -14.36 -4.64
C TRP A 205 7.96 -14.14 -4.60
N PRO A 206 8.45 -12.88 -4.61
CA PRO A 206 9.89 -12.64 -4.67
C PRO A 206 10.65 -13.21 -3.47
N GLU A 207 11.80 -13.83 -3.75
CA GLU A 207 12.71 -14.34 -2.72
C GLU A 207 13.54 -13.22 -2.09
N GLN A 208 13.77 -12.12 -2.82
CA GLN A 208 14.52 -10.98 -2.32
C GLN A 208 13.75 -10.28 -1.21
N ARG A 209 14.47 -9.93 -0.14
CA ARG A 209 13.92 -9.19 0.98
C ARG A 209 13.81 -7.71 0.61
N ALA A 210 12.72 -7.08 1.03
CA ALA A 210 12.57 -5.64 0.88
C ALA A 210 13.67 -4.88 1.63
N ALA A 211 14.08 -3.73 1.09
CA ALA A 211 15.03 -2.85 1.75
C ALA A 211 14.55 -2.39 3.14
N SER A 212 13.31 -1.90 3.22
CA SER A 212 12.75 -1.38 4.46
C SER A 212 12.15 -2.50 5.32
N ARG A 213 12.37 -2.41 6.65
CA ARG A 213 11.76 -3.34 7.60
C ARG A 213 10.23 -3.34 7.50
N VAL A 214 9.63 -2.16 7.34
CA VAL A 214 8.18 -1.99 7.21
C VAL A 214 7.64 -2.77 6.01
N ARG A 215 8.27 -2.63 4.82
CA ARG A 215 7.86 -3.38 3.63
C ARG A 215 8.08 -4.89 3.80
N ARG A 216 9.17 -5.32 4.45
CA ARG A 216 9.40 -6.74 4.77
C ARG A 216 8.28 -7.34 5.62
N LEU A 217 7.82 -6.59 6.63
CA LEU A 217 6.74 -7.04 7.51
C LEU A 217 5.42 -7.19 6.73
N TRP A 218 5.00 -6.17 5.97
CA TRP A 218 3.79 -6.26 5.13
C TRP A 218 3.86 -7.40 4.12
N ALA A 219 4.96 -7.49 3.39
CA ALA A 219 5.16 -8.53 2.39
C ALA A 219 5.12 -9.94 2.99
N ALA A 220 5.74 -10.14 4.16
CA ALA A 220 5.72 -11.42 4.82
C ALA A 220 4.32 -11.82 5.32
N LEU A 221 3.50 -10.86 5.75
CA LEU A 221 2.11 -11.14 6.14
C LEU A 221 1.25 -11.49 4.92
N ALA A 222 1.35 -10.72 3.83
CA ALA A 222 0.68 -11.00 2.56
C ALA A 222 1.04 -12.40 2.03
N GLN A 223 2.34 -12.71 1.96
CA GLN A 223 2.84 -14.02 1.56
C GLN A 223 2.26 -15.15 2.42
N ARG A 224 2.08 -14.91 3.73
CA ARG A 224 1.56 -15.92 4.65
C ARG A 224 0.06 -16.16 4.50
N ARG A 225 -0.71 -15.13 4.13
CA ARG A 225 -2.12 -15.31 3.73
C ARG A 225 -2.21 -16.16 2.45
N LEU A 226 -1.37 -15.87 1.46
CA LEU A 226 -1.28 -16.65 0.21
C LEU A 226 -0.88 -18.12 0.47
N ALA A 227 0.15 -18.34 1.31
CA ALA A 227 0.61 -19.68 1.66
C ALA A 227 -0.45 -20.54 2.37
N ALA A 228 -1.42 -19.90 3.04
CA ALA A 228 -2.53 -20.58 3.70
C ALA A 228 -3.69 -20.89 2.74
N GLY A 229 -3.60 -20.49 1.46
CA GLY A 229 -4.70 -20.59 0.50
C GLY A 229 -5.87 -19.65 0.80
N ALA A 230 -5.72 -18.76 1.78
CA ALA A 230 -6.76 -17.89 2.29
C ALA A 230 -6.28 -16.44 2.22
N ALA A 231 -6.18 -15.90 0.99
CA ALA A 231 -5.58 -14.60 0.71
C ALA A 231 -6.20 -13.45 1.54
N THR A 232 -7.47 -13.59 1.91
CA THR A 232 -8.26 -12.63 2.70
C THR A 232 -8.25 -12.90 4.20
N ALA A 233 -7.95 -14.12 4.64
CA ALA A 233 -8.03 -14.48 6.04
C ALA A 233 -6.80 -13.99 6.82
N PRO A 234 -6.98 -13.45 8.04
CA PRO A 234 -5.87 -12.98 8.83
C PRO A 234 -4.99 -14.13 9.31
N VAL A 235 -3.69 -13.87 9.43
CA VAL A 235 -2.74 -14.84 9.99
C VAL A 235 -2.95 -14.98 11.51
N PRO A 236 -3.01 -16.22 12.06
CA PRO A 236 -3.16 -16.42 13.50
C PRO A 236 -2.08 -15.73 14.32
N ALA A 237 -2.44 -15.15 15.46
CA ALA A 237 -1.58 -14.28 16.28
C ALA A 237 -0.18 -14.86 16.58
N ALA A 238 -0.10 -16.13 17.02
CA ALA A 238 1.17 -16.78 17.32
C ALA A 238 2.08 -16.89 16.08
N ARG A 239 1.48 -17.16 14.91
CA ARG A 239 2.19 -17.22 13.63
C ARG A 239 2.58 -15.81 13.18
N THR A 240 1.72 -14.81 13.37
CA THR A 240 2.02 -13.40 13.08
C THR A 240 3.25 -12.92 13.84
N LEU A 241 3.33 -13.20 15.15
CA LEU A 241 4.50 -12.85 15.97
C LEU A 241 5.80 -13.43 15.41
N TRP A 242 5.79 -14.73 15.07
CA TRP A 242 6.97 -15.41 14.55
C TRP A 242 7.37 -14.93 13.14
N VAL A 243 6.39 -14.71 12.26
CA VAL A 243 6.61 -14.14 10.92
C VAL A 243 7.21 -12.75 11.06
N ALA A 244 6.61 -11.88 11.87
CA ALA A 244 7.07 -10.52 12.08
C ALA A 244 8.48 -10.49 12.67
N TRP A 245 8.76 -11.29 13.69
CA TRP A 245 10.10 -11.43 14.27
C TRP A 245 11.14 -11.83 13.21
N ARG A 246 10.87 -12.86 12.41
CA ARG A 246 11.84 -13.33 11.40
C ARG A 246 12.05 -12.31 10.27
N SER A 247 11.01 -11.58 9.88
CA SER A 247 11.08 -10.54 8.84
C SER A 247 11.76 -9.26 9.33
N ALA A 248 11.68 -8.98 10.63
CA ALA A 248 12.32 -7.84 11.27
C ALA A 248 13.83 -8.00 11.44
N ARG A 249 14.29 -9.24 11.57
CA ARG A 249 15.73 -9.59 11.56
C ARG A 249 16.30 -9.40 10.17
N ASP A 250 17.56 -9.01 10.11
CA ASP A 250 18.31 -8.92 8.86
C ASP A 250 18.63 -10.32 8.32
#